data_AF-A0A0T9UQI7-F1
#
_entry.id   AF-A0A0T9UQI7-F1
#
_cell.length_a   1.000
_cell.length_b   1.000
_cell.length_c   1.000
_cell.angle_alpha   90.00
_cell.angle_beta   90.00
_cell.angle_gamma   90.00
#
_symmetry.space_group_name_H-M   'P 1'
#
loop_
_entity.id
_entity.type
_entity.pdbx_description
1 polymer ?
#
loop_
_entity_poly.entity_id
_entity_poly.type
_entity_poly.pdbx_seq_one_letter_code
_entity_poly.pdbx_strand_id
1 'polypeptide(L)' 'MAGTEDDFIHAPRWTKRLIKSGGRVLWWDGMRKFKPIDGREFLLSDRFEDDYQLIAERRLIPKISVKP' A
#
# COMPACT_ATOMS: atom_id res chain seq x y z
N MET A 1 6.64 -4.47 13.82
CA MET A 1 6.36 -5.08 12.50
C MET A 1 6.96 -4.14 11.45
N ALA A 2 8.13 -4.49 10.92
CA ALA A 2 8.79 -3.72 9.88
C ALA A 2 8.39 -4.35 8.55
N GLY A 3 7.57 -3.65 7.76
CA GLY A 3 7.34 -4.03 6.37
C GLY A 3 8.66 -3.96 5.63
N THR A 4 9.12 -5.09 5.13
CA THR A 4 10.32 -5.19 4.30
C THR A 4 9.96 -4.78 2.87
N GLU A 5 10.93 -4.31 2.08
CA GLU A 5 10.67 -3.99 0.66
C GLU A 5 10.11 -5.20 -0.12
N ASP A 6 10.40 -6.41 0.35
CA ASP A 6 9.90 -7.68 -0.17
C ASP A 6 8.35 -7.76 -0.12
N ASP A 7 7.73 -7.20 0.92
CA ASP A 7 6.27 -7.11 1.04
C ASP A 7 5.64 -6.29 -0.09
N PHE A 8 6.42 -5.54 -0.87
CA PHE A 8 5.92 -4.72 -1.98
C PHE A 8 6.45 -5.17 -3.36
N ILE A 9 7.07 -6.36 -3.48
CA ILE A 9 7.68 -6.84 -4.72
C ILE A 9 6.68 -6.94 -5.89
N HIS A 10 5.44 -7.31 -5.60
CA HIS A 10 4.33 -7.37 -6.57
C HIS A 10 3.33 -6.21 -6.43
N ALA A 11 3.64 -5.26 -5.55
CA ALA A 11 2.76 -4.13 -5.32
C ALA A 11 2.91 -3.08 -6.43
N PRO A 12 1.82 -2.41 -6.83
CA PRO A 12 1.90 -1.23 -7.67
C PRO A 12 2.87 -0.18 -7.12
N ARG A 13 3.52 0.59 -8.00
CA ARG A 13 4.49 1.63 -7.58
C ARG A 13 3.90 2.71 -6.69
N TRP A 14 2.62 3.01 -6.86
CA TRP A 14 1.90 4.00 -6.07
C TRP A 14 1.57 3.52 -4.66
N THR A 15 1.68 2.22 -4.39
CA THR A 15 1.30 1.62 -3.13
C THR A 15 2.23 2.07 -2.01
N LYS A 16 1.63 2.57 -0.94
CA LYS A 16 2.33 3.00 0.27
C LYS A 16 2.09 2.07 1.44
N ARG A 17 0.96 1.36 1.47
CA ARG A 17 0.56 0.52 2.60
C ARG A 17 0.02 -0.81 2.09
N LEU A 18 0.33 -1.87 2.83
CA LEU A 18 -0.34 -3.15 2.76
C LEU A 18 -1.22 -3.25 3.99
N ILE A 19 -2.53 -3.42 3.78
CA ILE A 19 -3.52 -3.47 4.85
C ILE A 19 -4.38 -4.72 4.74
N LYS A 20 -5.00 -5.11 5.84
CA LYS A 20 -6.12 -6.05 5.86
C LYS A 20 -7.39 -5.31 6.27
N SER A 21 -8.43 -5.35 5.45
CA SER A 21 -9.76 -4.82 5.76
C SER A 21 -10.82 -5.78 5.23
N GLY A 22 -11.91 -5.96 5.99
CA GLY A 22 -12.97 -6.91 5.63
C GLY A 22 -12.50 -8.35 5.36
N GLY A 23 -11.43 -8.78 6.05
CA GLY A 23 -10.83 -10.11 5.84
C GLY A 23 -9.95 -10.25 4.59
N ARG A 24 -9.81 -9.20 3.77
CA ARG A 24 -9.02 -9.20 2.53
C ARG A 24 -7.75 -8.37 2.68
N VAL A 25 -6.69 -8.81 2.01
CA VAL A 25 -5.41 -8.08 1.95
C VAL A 25 -5.43 -7.15 0.73
N LEU A 26 -5.11 -5.88 0.95
CA LEU A 26 -5.21 -4.81 -0.03
C LEU A 26 -3.93 -3.96 -0.07
N TRP A 27 -3.52 -3.60 -1.28
CA TRP A 27 -2.58 -2.51 -1.53
C TRP A 27 -3.31 -1.18 -1.44
N TRP A 28 -2.79 -0.23 -0.66
CA TRP A 28 -3.37 1.09 -0.46
C TRP A 28 -2.34 2.19 -0.72
N ASP A 29 -2.76 3.29 -1.36
CA ASP A 29 -1.92 4.47 -1.54
C ASP A 29 -1.81 5.36 -0.28
N GLY A 30 -2.56 5.00 0.77
CA GLY A 30 -2.71 5.79 1.98
C GLY A 30 -3.81 6.86 1.90
N MET A 31 -4.57 6.91 0.80
CA MET A 31 -5.70 7.82 0.61
C MET A 31 -6.95 7.08 0.16
N ARG A 32 -7.24 7.05 -1.16
CA ARG A 32 -8.51 6.56 -1.72
C ARG A 32 -8.34 5.41 -2.72
N LYS A 33 -7.09 5.02 -3.01
CA LYS A 33 -6.77 4.10 -4.10
C LYS A 33 -6.36 2.74 -3.54
N PHE A 34 -7.10 1.72 -3.94
CA PHE A 34 -6.97 0.36 -3.42
C PHE A 34 -6.81 -0.64 -4.55
N LYS A 35 -6.11 -1.74 -4.27
CA LYS A 35 -6.05 -2.89 -5.17
C LYS A 35 -5.95 -4.17 -4.33
N PRO A 36 -6.90 -5.12 -4.42
CA PRO A 36 -6.74 -6.45 -3.84
C PRO A 36 -5.58 -7.19 -4.50
N ILE A 37 -4.94 -8.11 -3.77
CA ILE A 37 -3.79 -8.88 -4.28
C ILE A 37 -4.12 -9.53 -5.63
N ASP A 38 -5.25 -10.24 -5.70
CA ASP A 38 -5.74 -10.95 -6.90
C ASP A 38 -6.79 -10.17 -7.69
N GLY A 39 -6.94 -8.87 -7.39
CA GLY A 39 -8.05 -8.06 -7.89
C GLY A 39 -7.63 -6.93 -8.82
N ARG A 40 -8.66 -6.21 -9.29
CA ARG A 40 -8.47 -4.96 -10.02
C ARG A 40 -8.41 -3.79 -9.07
N GLU A 41 -7.68 -2.77 -9.51
CA GLU A 41 -7.57 -1.48 -8.83
C GLU A 41 -8.92 -0.77 -8.81
N PHE A 42 -9.23 -0.11 -7.69
CA PHE A 42 -10.43 0.72 -7.55
C PHE A 42 -10.13 1.97 -6.71
N LEU A 43 -10.99 2.97 -6.88
CA LEU A 43 -10.93 4.25 -6.18
C LEU A 43 -12.22 4.43 -5.38
N LEU A 44 -12.08 4.87 -4.13
CA LEU A 44 -13.21 5.30 -3.34
C LEU A 44 -13.57 6.75 -3.68
N SER A 45 -14.87 7.03 -3.76
CA SER A 45 -15.38 8.39 -3.94
C SER A 45 -15.15 9.26 -2.71
N ASP A 46 -15.13 8.65 -1.52
CA ASP A 46 -14.88 9.32 -0.25
C ASP A 46 -13.63 8.80 0.50
N ARG A 47 -13.33 9.34 1.68
CA ARG A 47 -12.23 8.85 2.53
C ARG A 47 -12.54 7.45 3.02
N PHE A 48 -11.50 6.66 3.22
CA PHE A 48 -11.61 5.33 3.78
C PHE A 48 -11.69 5.43 5.31
N GLU A 49 -12.85 5.11 5.87
CA GLU A 49 -13.14 5.18 7.32
C GLU A 49 -13.28 3.79 7.98
N ASP A 50 -13.06 2.71 7.21
CA ASP A 50 -13.21 1.34 7.70
C ASP A 50 -12.06 0.94 8.62
N ASP A 51 -12.34 0.03 9.57
CA ASP A 51 -11.34 -0.54 10.46
C ASP A 51 -10.36 -1.42 9.65
N TYR A 52 -9.09 -1.02 9.61
CA TYR A 52 -8.05 -1.75 8.90
C TYR A 52 -6.89 -2.10 9.81
N GLN A 53 -6.33 -3.27 9.57
CA GLN A 53 -5.06 -3.68 10.16
C GLN A 53 -3.92 -3.31 9.20
N LEU A 54 -3.01 -2.44 9.63
CA LEU A 54 -1.77 -2.17 8.90
C LEU A 54 -0.84 -3.39 8.99
N ILE A 55 -0.50 -3.98 7.85
CA ILE A 55 0.45 -5.10 7.76
C ILE A 55 1.86 -4.54 7.55
N ALA A 56 2.02 -3.67 6.55
CA ALA A 56 3.29 -3.09 6.18
C ALA A 56 3.11 -1.67 5.63
N GLU A 57 4.09 -0.80 5.87
CA GLU A 57 4.16 0.53 5.27
C GLU A 57 5.46 0.66 4.47
N ARG A 58 5.32 1.01 3.19
CA ARG A 58 6.42 1.25 2.28
C ARG A 58 7.03 2.61 2.60
N ARG A 59 8.21 2.61 3.21
CA ARG A 59 9.04 3.81 3.29
C ARG A 59 9.51 4.15 1.89
N LEU A 60 8.96 5.22 1.31
CA LEU A 60 9.54 5.87 0.14
C LEU A 60 10.82 6.56 0.61
N ILE A 61 11.90 5.80 0.81
CA ILE A 61 13.21 6.41 0.98
C ILE A 61 13.51 7.08 -0.36
N PRO A 62 13.63 8.42 -0.43
CA PRO A 62 14.09 9.04 -1.65
C PRO A 62 15.45 8.41 -1.95
N LYS A 63 15.59 7.78 -3.13
CA LYS A 63 16.91 7.46 -3.65
C LYS A 63 17.58 8.80 -3.85
N ILE A 64 18.35 9.25 -2.85
CA ILE A 64 19.22 10.40 -2.99
C ILE A 64 20.15 9.99 -4.13
N SER A 65 19.92 10.57 -5.31
CA SER A 65 20.80 10.40 -6.45
C SER A 65 22.08 11.11 -6.05
N VAL A 66 23.01 10.37 -5.46
CA VAL A 66 24.37 10.86 -5.23
C VAL A 66 24.95 10.98 -6.63
N LYS A 67 24.80 12.16 -7.24
CA LYS A 67 25.58 12.50 -8.43
C LYS A 67 27.04 12.68 -7.98
N PRO A 68 28.00 12.21 -8.80
CA PRO A 68 29.41 12.07 -8.43
C PRO A 68 30.08 13.39 -8.06
#